data_AF-A0A7S3VGZ4-F1
#
_entry.id   AF-A0A7S3VGZ4-F1
#
_cell.length_a   1.000
_cell.length_b   1.000
_cell.length_c   1.000
_cell.angle_alpha   90.00
_cell.angle_beta   90.00
_cell.angle_gamma   90.00
#
_symmetry.space_group_name_H-M   'P 1'
#
loop_
_entity.id
_entity.type
_entity.pdbx_description
1 polymer ?
#
loop_
_entity_poly.entity_id
_entity_poly.type
_entity_poly.pdbx_seq_one_letter_code
_entity_poly.pdbx_strand_id
1 'polypeptide(L)'
;MRKITVDIIVPVHNAAETIEETIQSAMTQYIPPFLLEPIAIAREGGISEVADSYKRHPLANIFIDVAVCCQDDGSSDSSLEVLRTMERDYVRHCGKVDDATNISTKLLIGTNEGNISLGAGGARNRAAALREKVDNNSDDCKQTTRSQPSTKEDCDYFVCMLDSDDVMHPHRIAHQISVMLGLSPLERNTLLLGSTFERMPIDSTWHYTKWANSLTDERLLLERFREVTIIQPTWMMSKSRFEYLLGYIEADERLINAKKSPVYRLIHPNDTTQTLRLAEDIRFFHAHLSESEDIDRKGTLKLIRTKTPLMKYRHRAGQSQSSSTPRKLLLQLRVKAFVDMIIRSNRENGISAHWSRGFVIWGAGRDGKDFFKELPNDIKSLVRSFVDVDEKKISNGYYVAPKNKMETRIANKLTSCGISHKPRRKKPEHWRIPIVHFSLLARDKDKRSKLIDSWVTRENEHDEFLGRITKDRPSSNSVKEVNDNIEGVNHGRAAKRQKVGARPGRAPHSISNKDKQNLIMVESLSCLPVVVCVSLYRTNGVLEANVNSIGAEEGKDLWHFS
;
A
#
# COMPACT_ATOMS: atom_id res chain seq x y z
N MET A 1 -39.44 2.19 3.09
CA MET A 1 -38.06 1.93 3.61
C MET A 1 -37.10 2.90 2.94
N ARG A 2 -36.04 3.34 3.63
CA ARG A 2 -34.97 4.12 2.99
C ARG A 2 -34.24 3.20 2.02
N LYS A 3 -34.11 3.63 0.76
CA LYS A 3 -33.36 2.89 -0.26
C LYS A 3 -31.88 3.26 -0.20
N ILE A 4 -31.02 2.25 -0.24
CA ILE A 4 -29.56 2.38 -0.33
C ILE A 4 -29.13 1.66 -1.61
N THR A 5 -28.31 2.32 -2.42
CA THR A 5 -27.80 1.74 -3.67
C THR A 5 -26.37 1.27 -3.47
N VAL A 6 -26.06 0.07 -3.94
CA VAL A 6 -24.71 -0.50 -3.91
C VAL A 6 -24.35 -1.08 -5.27
N ASP A 7 -23.21 -0.67 -5.80
CA ASP A 7 -22.61 -1.27 -6.98
C ASP A 7 -21.39 -2.09 -6.57
N ILE A 8 -21.46 -3.41 -6.75
CA ILE A 8 -20.33 -4.32 -6.58
C ILE A 8 -19.58 -4.36 -7.92
N ILE A 9 -18.36 -3.84 -7.92
CA ILE A 9 -17.52 -3.65 -9.11
C ILE A 9 -16.63 -4.86 -9.29
N VAL A 10 -16.85 -5.60 -10.38
CA VAL A 10 -16.11 -6.81 -10.72
C VAL A 10 -15.39 -6.62 -12.06
N PRO A 11 -14.08 -6.33 -12.07
CA PRO A 11 -13.29 -6.40 -13.29
C PRO A 11 -13.03 -7.87 -13.64
N VAL A 12 -13.33 -8.27 -14.87
CA VAL A 12 -13.21 -9.67 -15.31
C VAL A 12 -12.17 -9.77 -16.42
N HIS A 13 -11.17 -10.62 -16.22
CA HIS A 13 -10.19 -10.96 -17.26
C HIS A 13 -9.67 -12.38 -17.01
N ASN A 14 -10.04 -13.32 -17.86
CA ASN A 14 -9.61 -14.72 -17.79
C ASN A 14 -9.85 -15.39 -16.42
N ALA A 15 -11.10 -15.33 -15.95
CA ALA A 15 -11.56 -15.83 -14.66
C ALA A 15 -12.57 -16.98 -14.78
N ALA A 16 -12.60 -17.73 -15.89
CA ALA A 16 -13.63 -18.74 -16.15
C ALA A 16 -13.81 -19.76 -15.01
N GLU A 17 -12.71 -20.13 -14.34
CA GLU A 17 -12.71 -21.11 -13.25
C GLU A 17 -13.26 -20.58 -11.91
N THR A 18 -13.41 -19.27 -11.74
CA THR A 18 -13.80 -18.67 -10.44
C THR A 18 -14.94 -17.70 -10.52
N ILE A 19 -15.22 -17.13 -11.70
CA ILE A 19 -16.19 -16.05 -11.83
C ILE A 19 -17.58 -16.50 -11.36
N GLU A 20 -17.96 -17.76 -11.56
CA GLU A 20 -19.24 -18.28 -11.07
C GLU A 20 -19.35 -18.20 -9.54
N GLU A 21 -18.35 -18.70 -8.80
CA GLU A 21 -18.31 -18.63 -7.34
C GLU A 21 -18.29 -17.18 -6.85
N THR A 22 -17.48 -16.33 -7.49
CA THR A 22 -17.37 -14.89 -7.20
C THR A 22 -18.73 -14.21 -7.31
N ILE A 23 -19.43 -14.36 -8.44
CA ILE A 23 -20.73 -13.72 -8.68
C ILE A 23 -21.81 -14.31 -7.76
N GLN A 24 -21.83 -15.63 -7.58
CA GLN A 24 -22.79 -16.26 -6.66
C GLN A 24 -22.64 -15.70 -5.23
N SER A 25 -21.42 -15.48 -4.76
CA SER A 25 -21.17 -14.89 -3.43
C SER A 25 -21.64 -13.44 -3.31
N ALA A 26 -21.57 -12.66 -4.40
CA ALA A 26 -22.03 -11.28 -4.45
C ALA A 26 -23.56 -11.18 -4.55
N MET A 27 -24.20 -12.15 -5.23
CA MET A 27 -25.65 -12.20 -5.42
C MET A 27 -26.41 -12.80 -4.23
N THR A 28 -25.73 -13.45 -3.29
CA THR A 28 -26.36 -14.14 -2.13
C THR A 28 -26.12 -13.43 -0.79
N GLN A 29 -25.99 -12.10 -0.82
CA GLN A 29 -25.78 -11.28 0.37
C GLN A 29 -27.09 -11.15 1.18
N TYR A 30 -26.99 -11.21 2.51
CA TYR A 30 -28.15 -11.03 3.41
C TYR A 30 -27.78 -10.32 4.72
N ILE A 31 -28.80 -9.83 5.42
CA ILE A 31 -28.65 -9.14 6.71
C ILE A 31 -28.68 -10.18 7.83
N PRO A 32 -27.59 -10.38 8.59
CA PRO A 32 -27.60 -11.33 9.69
C PRO A 32 -28.41 -10.80 10.89
N PRO A 33 -29.09 -11.67 11.67
CA PRO A 33 -29.81 -11.26 12.87
C PRO A 33 -28.88 -10.69 13.96
N PHE A 34 -27.61 -11.10 13.95
CA PHE A 34 -26.57 -10.66 14.87
C PHE A 34 -25.79 -9.42 14.42
N LEU A 35 -26.26 -8.68 13.41
CA LEU A 35 -25.55 -7.52 12.83
C LEU A 35 -25.10 -6.49 13.90
N LEU A 36 -25.92 -6.29 14.94
CA LEU A 36 -25.69 -5.32 16.00
C LEU A 36 -25.13 -5.94 17.29
N GLU A 37 -24.86 -7.25 17.31
CA GLU A 37 -24.24 -7.87 18.47
C GLU A 37 -22.83 -7.30 18.70
N PRO A 38 -22.42 -7.06 19.96
CA PRO A 38 -21.05 -6.71 20.26
C PRO A 38 -20.07 -7.76 19.73
N ILE A 39 -19.00 -7.31 19.09
CA ILE A 39 -17.94 -8.18 18.61
C ILE A 39 -16.99 -8.43 19.79
N ALA A 40 -17.21 -9.50 20.54
CA ALA A 40 -16.21 -10.00 21.47
C ALA A 40 -15.24 -10.92 20.70
N ILE A 41 -13.99 -10.49 20.53
CA ILE A 41 -12.95 -11.35 19.93
C ILE A 41 -12.32 -12.17 21.06
N ALA A 42 -12.55 -13.50 21.07
CA ALA A 42 -12.01 -14.41 22.07
C ALA A 42 -10.47 -14.53 21.97
N ARG A 43 -9.78 -14.66 23.13
CA ARG A 43 -8.32 -14.56 23.27
C ARG A 43 -7.59 -15.90 23.20
N GLU A 44 -6.46 -15.92 22.49
CA GLU A 44 -5.23 -16.63 22.90
C GLU A 44 -4.04 -15.66 22.82
N GLY A 45 -3.28 -15.49 23.92
CA GLY A 45 -1.88 -15.00 23.84
C GLY A 45 -1.54 -13.51 23.99
N GLY A 46 -2.36 -12.69 24.66
CA GLY A 46 -1.84 -11.49 25.35
C GLY A 46 -1.51 -10.23 24.53
N ILE A 47 -2.21 -9.96 23.43
CA ILE A 47 -2.24 -8.63 22.79
C ILE A 47 -3.68 -8.09 22.83
N SER A 48 -3.82 -6.81 23.19
CA SER A 48 -5.09 -6.09 23.43
C SER A 48 -6.09 -6.20 22.27
N GLU A 49 -7.37 -6.36 22.62
CA GLU A 49 -8.53 -6.39 21.73
C GLU A 49 -8.56 -5.22 20.75
N VAL A 50 -8.91 -5.50 19.49
CA VAL A 50 -9.50 -4.49 18.61
C VAL A 50 -10.71 -5.12 17.97
N ALA A 51 -11.83 -5.23 18.69
CA ALA A 51 -13.10 -5.04 18.00
C ALA A 51 -13.10 -3.59 17.50
N ASP A 52 -13.53 -3.31 16.27
CA ASP A 52 -13.64 -1.92 15.87
C ASP A 52 -14.71 -1.22 16.74
N SER A 53 -14.48 0.05 17.07
CA SER A 53 -15.39 0.84 17.93
C SER A 53 -16.47 1.55 17.12
N TYR A 54 -16.76 1.09 15.89
CA TYR A 54 -17.62 1.83 14.98
C TYR A 54 -19.10 1.67 15.37
N LYS A 55 -19.82 2.79 15.30
CA LYS A 55 -21.27 2.80 15.42
C LYS A 55 -21.88 2.06 14.22
N ARG A 56 -22.71 1.05 14.51
CA ARG A 56 -23.44 0.26 13.51
C ARG A 56 -24.90 0.72 13.48
N HIS A 57 -25.40 1.08 12.30
CA HIS A 57 -26.79 1.47 12.08
C HIS A 57 -27.68 0.23 11.89
N PRO A 58 -28.85 0.13 12.55
CA PRO A 58 -29.83 -0.94 12.32
C PRO A 58 -30.36 -0.94 10.87
N LEU A 59 -30.55 -2.11 10.26
CA LEU A 59 -30.98 -2.21 8.85
C LEU A 59 -32.44 -2.67 8.66
N ALA A 60 -33.23 -2.76 9.75
CA ALA A 60 -34.61 -3.27 9.69
C ALA A 60 -35.54 -2.47 8.74
N ASN A 61 -35.34 -1.15 8.63
CA ASN A 61 -36.15 -0.25 7.79
C ASN A 61 -35.40 0.23 6.53
N ILE A 62 -34.31 -0.46 6.18
CA ILE A 62 -33.45 -0.15 5.05
C ILE A 62 -33.67 -1.20 3.97
N PHE A 63 -33.88 -0.74 2.74
CA PHE A 63 -33.88 -1.59 1.54
C PHE A 63 -32.56 -1.36 0.78
N ILE A 64 -31.82 -2.43 0.50
CA ILE A 64 -30.52 -2.36 -0.19
C ILE A 64 -30.68 -2.89 -1.62
N ASP A 65 -30.49 -2.02 -2.60
CA ASP A 65 -30.49 -2.36 -4.03
C ASP A 65 -29.05 -2.54 -4.50
N VAL A 66 -28.66 -3.80 -4.70
CA VAL A 66 -27.32 -4.23 -5.12
C VAL A 66 -27.30 -4.53 -6.61
N ALA A 67 -26.35 -3.94 -7.34
CA ALA A 67 -25.99 -4.39 -8.68
C ALA A 67 -24.60 -4.99 -8.65
N VAL A 68 -24.46 -6.21 -9.14
CA VAL A 68 -23.17 -6.83 -9.42
C VAL A 68 -22.79 -6.46 -10.84
N CYS A 69 -21.87 -5.49 -10.95
CA CYS A 69 -21.46 -4.86 -12.20
C CYS A 69 -20.16 -5.49 -12.70
N CYS A 70 -20.30 -6.44 -13.63
CA CYS A 70 -19.19 -7.16 -14.25
C CYS A 70 -18.75 -6.46 -15.54
N GLN A 71 -17.48 -6.09 -15.64
CA GLN A 71 -16.89 -5.63 -16.89
C GLN A 71 -15.87 -6.65 -17.38
N ASP A 72 -16.19 -7.34 -18.47
CA ASP A 72 -15.21 -8.16 -19.19
C ASP A 72 -14.22 -7.26 -19.94
N ASP A 73 -12.94 -7.39 -19.58
CA ASP A 73 -11.83 -6.62 -20.12
C ASP A 73 -11.10 -7.38 -21.24
N GLY A 74 -11.85 -8.04 -22.11
CA GLY A 74 -11.29 -8.79 -23.24
C GLY A 74 -10.75 -10.15 -22.82
N SER A 75 -11.56 -10.93 -22.11
CA SER A 75 -11.19 -12.32 -21.79
C SER A 75 -11.02 -13.15 -23.06
N SER A 76 -10.04 -14.04 -23.02
CA SER A 76 -9.74 -15.02 -24.07
C SER A 76 -10.24 -16.43 -23.71
N ASP A 77 -10.63 -16.66 -22.47
CA ASP A 77 -11.24 -17.91 -22.00
C ASP A 77 -12.79 -17.82 -22.03
N SER A 78 -13.47 -18.77 -21.39
CA SER A 78 -14.94 -18.83 -21.33
C SER A 78 -15.56 -17.91 -20.28
N SER A 79 -14.84 -16.95 -19.68
CA SER A 79 -15.37 -16.05 -18.64
C SER A 79 -16.67 -15.35 -19.05
N LEU A 80 -16.72 -14.82 -20.26
CA LEU A 80 -17.89 -14.11 -20.77
C LEU A 80 -19.08 -15.07 -20.99
N GLU A 81 -18.83 -16.31 -21.44
CA GLU A 81 -19.86 -17.33 -21.61
C GLU A 81 -20.49 -17.74 -20.27
N VAL A 82 -19.64 -17.93 -19.24
CA VAL A 82 -20.09 -18.22 -17.87
C VAL A 82 -20.97 -17.08 -17.37
N LEU A 83 -20.52 -15.82 -17.48
CA LEU A 83 -21.30 -14.64 -17.08
C LEU A 83 -22.67 -14.57 -17.79
N ARG A 84 -22.70 -14.79 -19.11
CA ARG A 84 -23.96 -14.76 -19.89
C ARG A 84 -24.89 -15.92 -19.54
N THR A 85 -24.35 -17.06 -19.12
CA THR A 85 -25.16 -18.18 -18.62
C THR A 85 -25.77 -17.82 -17.27
N MET A 86 -24.98 -17.28 -16.34
CA MET A 86 -25.49 -16.79 -15.06
C MET A 86 -26.55 -15.70 -15.21
N GLU A 87 -26.38 -14.76 -16.14
CA GLU A 87 -27.38 -13.71 -16.42
C GLU A 87 -28.71 -14.30 -16.88
N ARG A 88 -28.67 -15.26 -17.81
CA ARG A 88 -29.88 -15.96 -18.28
C ARG A 88 -30.55 -16.74 -17.16
N ASP A 89 -29.78 -17.45 -16.36
CA ASP A 89 -30.32 -18.25 -15.26
C ASP A 89 -30.88 -17.34 -14.17
N TYR A 90 -30.23 -16.23 -13.86
CA TYR A 90 -30.74 -15.24 -12.92
C TYR A 90 -32.07 -14.63 -13.39
N VAL A 91 -32.15 -14.17 -14.65
CA VAL A 91 -33.38 -13.61 -15.22
C VAL A 91 -34.53 -14.63 -15.21
N ARG A 92 -34.25 -15.91 -15.48
CA ARG A 92 -35.25 -17.00 -15.42
C ARG A 92 -35.78 -17.24 -14.00
N HIS A 93 -34.94 -17.08 -12.98
CA HIS A 93 -35.31 -17.33 -11.58
C HIS A 93 -35.80 -16.07 -10.85
N CYS A 94 -35.55 -14.87 -11.39
CA CYS A 94 -35.93 -13.57 -10.82
C CYS A 94 -37.45 -13.36 -10.69
N GLY A 95 -38.28 -14.24 -11.27
CA GLY A 95 -39.73 -14.29 -11.02
C GLY A 95 -40.13 -14.88 -9.66
N LYS A 96 -39.16 -15.25 -8.81
CA LYS A 96 -39.35 -15.77 -7.45
C LYS A 96 -38.53 -14.97 -6.43
N VAL A 97 -38.65 -13.64 -6.44
CA VAL A 97 -38.08 -12.83 -5.35
C VAL A 97 -38.79 -13.22 -4.06
N ASP A 98 -38.02 -13.72 -3.11
CA ASP A 98 -38.50 -13.94 -1.76
C ASP A 98 -38.66 -12.55 -1.12
N ASP A 99 -39.90 -12.06 -1.02
CA ASP A 99 -40.29 -10.77 -0.40
C ASP A 99 -39.82 -10.65 1.07
N ALA A 100 -39.22 -11.71 1.63
CA ALA A 100 -38.68 -11.79 2.97
C ALA A 100 -37.31 -11.11 3.17
N THR A 101 -36.58 -10.74 2.10
CA THR A 101 -35.22 -10.15 2.23
C THR A 101 -35.19 -8.66 1.89
N ASN A 102 -34.57 -7.86 2.77
CA ASN A 102 -34.37 -6.42 2.56
C ASN A 102 -33.23 -6.09 1.56
N ILE A 103 -32.69 -7.07 0.84
CA ILE A 103 -31.62 -6.90 -0.15
C ILE A 103 -32.12 -7.45 -1.49
N SER A 104 -32.17 -6.58 -2.50
CA SER A 104 -32.39 -6.97 -3.89
C SER A 104 -31.07 -6.98 -4.63
N THR A 105 -30.88 -7.97 -5.50
CA THR A 105 -29.68 -8.08 -6.34
C THR A 105 -30.04 -8.03 -7.83
N LYS A 106 -29.10 -7.58 -8.67
CA LYS A 106 -29.16 -7.76 -10.13
C LYS A 106 -27.75 -7.93 -10.68
N LEU A 107 -27.62 -8.70 -11.75
CA LEU A 107 -26.36 -8.88 -12.48
C LEU A 107 -26.35 -7.99 -13.73
N LEU A 108 -25.30 -7.18 -13.90
CA LEU A 108 -25.09 -6.32 -15.07
C LEU A 108 -23.75 -6.67 -15.71
N ILE A 109 -23.74 -6.91 -17.02
CA ILE A 109 -22.53 -7.33 -17.75
C ILE A 109 -22.21 -6.36 -18.88
N GLY A 110 -21.02 -5.75 -18.81
CA GLY A 110 -20.41 -4.96 -19.86
C GLY A 110 -19.23 -5.67 -20.52
N THR A 111 -18.93 -5.29 -21.76
CA THR A 111 -17.74 -5.72 -22.52
C THR A 111 -17.06 -4.51 -23.14
N ASN A 112 -15.80 -4.65 -23.56
CA ASN A 112 -15.09 -3.59 -24.27
C ASN A 112 -15.42 -3.62 -25.77
N GLU A 113 -15.49 -2.44 -26.40
CA GLU A 113 -15.55 -2.35 -27.86
C GLU A 113 -14.33 -3.02 -28.48
N GLY A 114 -14.56 -3.86 -29.48
CA GLY A 114 -13.49 -4.59 -30.18
C GLY A 114 -12.74 -5.62 -29.33
N ASN A 115 -13.22 -5.96 -28.13
CA ASN A 115 -12.58 -6.90 -27.20
C ASN A 115 -11.15 -6.49 -26.76
N ILE A 116 -10.83 -5.20 -26.78
CA ILE A 116 -9.50 -4.69 -26.45
C ILE A 116 -9.38 -4.49 -24.93
N SER A 117 -8.42 -5.16 -24.28
CA SER A 117 -8.15 -4.98 -22.84
C SER A 117 -7.61 -3.57 -22.53
N LEU A 118 -8.23 -2.93 -21.54
CA LEU A 118 -7.86 -1.61 -21.03
C LEU A 118 -7.18 -1.69 -19.65
N GLY A 119 -7.00 -2.91 -19.11
CA GLY A 119 -6.46 -3.18 -17.79
C GLY A 119 -7.52 -3.10 -16.71
N ALA A 120 -7.20 -3.68 -15.54
CA ALA A 120 -8.13 -3.81 -14.43
C ALA A 120 -8.69 -2.46 -13.94
N GLY A 121 -7.88 -1.40 -13.93
CA GLY A 121 -8.35 -0.04 -13.61
C GLY A 121 -9.44 0.46 -14.55
N GLY A 122 -9.25 0.33 -15.86
CA GLY A 122 -10.26 0.70 -16.85
C GLY A 122 -11.52 -0.18 -16.76
N ALA A 123 -11.34 -1.48 -16.52
CA ALA A 123 -12.46 -2.40 -16.32
C ALA A 123 -13.32 -1.99 -15.12
N ARG A 124 -12.70 -1.63 -14.00
CA ARG A 124 -13.39 -1.10 -12.80
C ARG A 124 -14.14 0.21 -13.09
N ASN A 125 -13.53 1.13 -13.84
CA ASN A 125 -14.20 2.38 -14.23
C ASN A 125 -15.47 2.14 -15.05
N ARG A 126 -15.40 1.22 -16.03
CA ARG A 126 -16.57 0.88 -16.86
C ARG A 126 -17.63 0.12 -16.09
N ALA A 127 -17.23 -0.84 -15.25
CA ALA A 127 -18.14 -1.53 -14.33
C ALA A 127 -18.88 -0.53 -13.42
N ALA A 128 -18.20 0.46 -12.87
CA ALA A 128 -18.80 1.49 -12.02
C ALA A 128 -19.80 2.40 -12.76
N ALA A 129 -19.82 2.39 -14.10
CA ALA A 129 -20.77 3.14 -14.92
C ALA A 129 -21.91 2.26 -15.49
N LEU A 130 -21.91 0.94 -15.25
CA LEU A 130 -22.87 0.03 -15.90
C LEU A 130 -24.32 0.29 -15.48
N ARG A 131 -24.58 0.47 -14.18
CA ARG A 131 -25.94 0.75 -13.68
C ARG A 131 -26.54 1.97 -14.37
N GLU A 132 -25.81 3.08 -14.38
CA GLU A 132 -26.24 4.34 -15.01
C GLU A 132 -26.46 4.19 -16.53
N LYS A 133 -25.61 3.43 -17.23
CA LYS A 133 -25.78 3.16 -18.66
C LYS A 133 -27.05 2.37 -18.96
N VAL A 134 -27.36 1.36 -18.14
CA VAL A 134 -28.56 0.54 -18.32
C VAL A 134 -29.82 1.36 -18.03
N ASP A 135 -29.82 2.12 -16.94
CA ASP A 135 -30.95 2.96 -16.55
C ASP A 135 -31.23 4.07 -17.61
N ASN A 136 -30.19 4.61 -18.27
CA ASN A 136 -30.34 5.57 -19.37
C ASN A 136 -30.84 4.95 -20.68
N ASN A 137 -30.63 3.65 -20.89
CA ASN A 137 -31.02 2.94 -22.11
C ASN A 137 -32.42 2.32 -22.04
N SER A 138 -33.02 2.20 -20.85
CA SER A 138 -34.41 1.75 -20.73
C SER A 138 -35.37 2.79 -21.33
N ASP A 139 -36.18 2.38 -22.30
CA ASP A 139 -37.10 3.25 -23.07
C ASP A 139 -38.21 3.91 -22.22
N ASP A 140 -38.40 3.47 -20.97
CA ASP A 140 -39.37 4.07 -20.02
C ASP A 140 -39.07 5.55 -19.68
N CYS A 141 -37.84 6.03 -19.93
CA CYS A 141 -37.48 7.43 -19.68
C CYS A 141 -37.62 8.34 -20.93
N LYS A 142 -37.99 7.81 -22.11
CA LYS A 142 -38.15 8.61 -23.33
C LYS A 142 -39.55 9.22 -23.52
N GLN A 143 -40.50 8.91 -22.63
CA GLN A 143 -41.86 9.46 -22.63
C GLN A 143 -42.21 10.18 -21.33
N THR A 144 -41.37 11.06 -20.82
CA THR A 144 -41.87 12.19 -20.02
C THR A 144 -41.18 13.47 -20.44
N THR A 145 -42.02 14.37 -20.95
CA THR A 145 -41.73 15.77 -21.25
C THR A 145 -40.91 16.45 -20.17
N ARG A 146 -39.96 17.32 -20.59
CA ARG A 146 -39.38 18.46 -19.85
C ARG A 146 -40.11 18.74 -18.51
N SER A 147 -39.72 18.01 -17.49
CA SER A 147 -39.96 18.38 -16.11
C SER A 147 -38.59 18.73 -15.54
N GLN A 148 -38.58 19.81 -14.77
CA GLN A 148 -37.41 20.38 -14.12
C GLN A 148 -36.60 19.31 -13.38
N PRO A 149 -35.29 19.55 -13.10
CA PRO A 149 -34.50 18.63 -12.30
C PRO A 149 -35.25 18.35 -11.00
N SER A 150 -35.85 17.17 -10.89
CA SER A 150 -36.36 16.67 -9.63
C SER A 150 -35.16 16.68 -8.69
N THR A 151 -35.33 17.33 -7.55
CA THR A 151 -34.39 17.29 -6.45
C THR A 151 -34.05 15.82 -6.20
N LYS A 152 -32.88 15.38 -6.68
CA LYS A 152 -32.41 14.01 -6.55
C LYS A 152 -32.44 13.71 -5.06
N GLU A 153 -33.42 12.95 -4.59
CA GLU A 153 -33.44 12.53 -3.19
C GLU A 153 -32.07 11.91 -2.90
N ASP A 154 -31.38 12.42 -1.86
CA ASP A 154 -30.05 11.98 -1.43
C ASP A 154 -30.13 10.50 -1.01
N CYS A 155 -30.12 9.61 -1.99
CA CYS A 155 -29.95 8.19 -1.78
C CYS A 155 -28.47 7.93 -1.60
N ASP A 156 -28.11 7.32 -0.48
CA ASP A 156 -26.74 6.86 -0.28
C ASP A 156 -26.41 5.84 -1.35
N TYR A 157 -25.31 6.10 -2.04
CA TYR A 157 -24.84 5.31 -3.14
C TYR A 157 -23.40 4.93 -2.87
N PHE A 158 -23.14 3.64 -2.74
CA PHE A 158 -21.83 3.08 -2.45
C PHE A 158 -21.29 2.23 -3.59
N VAL A 159 -19.98 2.23 -3.72
CA VAL A 159 -19.21 1.36 -4.61
C VAL A 159 -18.45 0.38 -3.73
N CYS A 160 -18.57 -0.92 -4.04
CA CYS A 160 -17.93 -2.01 -3.34
C CYS A 160 -17.03 -2.79 -4.32
N MET A 161 -15.74 -2.94 -4.01
CA MET A 161 -14.81 -3.63 -4.90
C MET A 161 -14.83 -5.14 -4.67
N LEU A 162 -14.68 -5.92 -5.74
CA LEU A 162 -14.54 -7.38 -5.71
C LEU A 162 -13.72 -7.83 -6.93
N ASP A 163 -12.61 -8.54 -6.73
CA ASP A 163 -11.87 -9.09 -7.86
C ASP A 163 -12.54 -10.39 -8.35
N SER A 164 -12.42 -10.69 -9.66
CA SER A 164 -13.13 -11.78 -10.33
C SER A 164 -12.82 -13.19 -9.81
N ASP A 165 -11.83 -13.34 -8.95
CA ASP A 165 -11.37 -14.61 -8.38
C ASP A 165 -11.47 -14.72 -6.86
N ASP A 166 -12.04 -13.70 -6.21
CA ASP A 166 -12.26 -13.68 -4.77
C ASP A 166 -13.74 -13.94 -4.40
N VAL A 167 -14.00 -14.27 -3.13
CA VAL A 167 -15.35 -14.65 -2.66
C VAL A 167 -15.77 -13.78 -1.49
N MET A 168 -16.94 -13.13 -1.60
CA MET A 168 -17.52 -12.36 -0.49
C MET A 168 -18.10 -13.30 0.56
N HIS A 169 -17.91 -12.99 1.84
CA HIS A 169 -18.73 -13.64 2.87
C HIS A 169 -20.17 -13.08 2.83
N PRO A 170 -21.19 -13.86 3.26
CA PRO A 170 -22.59 -13.53 2.99
C PRO A 170 -23.13 -12.24 3.65
N HIS A 171 -22.43 -11.72 4.66
CA HIS A 171 -22.85 -10.54 5.43
C HIS A 171 -22.04 -9.29 5.14
N ARG A 172 -21.14 -9.33 4.15
CA ARG A 172 -20.20 -8.23 3.87
C ARG A 172 -20.94 -6.93 3.59
N ILE A 173 -21.93 -6.95 2.69
CA ILE A 173 -22.71 -5.75 2.36
C ILE A 173 -23.43 -5.21 3.60
N ALA A 174 -24.09 -6.07 4.38
CA ALA A 174 -24.81 -5.65 5.58
C ALA A 174 -23.87 -4.96 6.60
N HIS A 175 -22.71 -5.54 6.90
CA HIS A 175 -21.75 -4.96 7.85
C HIS A 175 -21.16 -3.64 7.36
N GLN A 176 -20.73 -3.55 6.11
CA GLN A 176 -20.13 -2.32 5.59
C GLN A 176 -21.15 -1.18 5.49
N ILE A 177 -22.38 -1.46 5.03
CA ILE A 177 -23.47 -0.47 4.98
C ILE A 177 -23.88 -0.01 6.37
N SER A 178 -23.98 -0.93 7.34
CA SER A 178 -24.32 -0.58 8.73
C SER A 178 -23.32 0.42 9.32
N VAL A 179 -22.02 0.24 9.06
CA VAL A 179 -20.98 1.19 9.49
C VAL A 179 -21.06 2.50 8.71
N MET A 180 -21.18 2.47 7.37
CA MET A 180 -21.31 3.69 6.56
C MET A 180 -22.48 4.56 7.02
N LEU A 181 -23.62 3.95 7.34
CA LEU A 181 -24.82 4.63 7.83
C LEU A 181 -24.69 5.14 9.28
N GLY A 182 -23.74 4.60 10.06
CA GLY A 182 -23.41 5.08 11.40
C GLY A 182 -22.59 6.37 11.42
N LEU A 183 -22.00 6.75 10.29
CA LEU A 183 -21.14 7.93 10.12
C LEU A 183 -21.93 9.16 9.63
N SER A 184 -21.40 10.35 9.90
CA SER A 184 -21.91 11.58 9.29
C SER A 184 -21.72 11.58 7.77
N PRO A 185 -22.51 12.35 6.99
CA PRO A 185 -22.34 12.44 5.54
C PRO A 185 -20.93 12.86 5.11
N LEU A 186 -20.27 13.74 5.87
CA LEU A 186 -18.91 14.20 5.58
C LEU A 186 -17.87 13.08 5.73
N GLU A 187 -17.91 12.37 6.86
CA GLU A 187 -17.04 11.22 7.10
C GLU A 187 -17.27 10.13 6.05
N ARG A 188 -18.53 9.82 5.75
CA ARG A 188 -18.91 8.83 4.74
C ARG A 188 -18.37 9.17 3.35
N ASN A 189 -18.40 10.44 2.96
CA ASN A 189 -17.94 10.89 1.63
C ASN A 189 -16.42 11.04 1.52
N THR A 190 -15.69 10.88 2.61
CA THR A 190 -14.22 10.91 2.64
C THR A 190 -13.60 9.57 3.02
N LEU A 191 -14.42 8.55 3.32
CA LEU A 191 -13.96 7.28 3.83
C LEU A 191 -13.68 6.25 2.74
N LEU A 192 -12.53 5.59 2.86
CA LEU A 192 -12.27 4.28 2.27
C LEU A 192 -12.40 3.22 3.39
N LEU A 193 -13.46 2.43 3.31
CA LEU A 193 -13.80 1.42 4.30
C LEU A 193 -13.34 0.04 3.82
N GLY A 194 -12.53 -0.62 4.62
CA GLY A 194 -12.11 -2.01 4.43
C GLY A 194 -12.81 -2.98 5.35
N SER A 195 -12.48 -4.26 5.18
CA SER A 195 -12.82 -5.31 6.14
C SER A 195 -11.69 -6.31 6.28
N THR A 196 -11.69 -7.05 7.39
CA THR A 196 -10.78 -8.19 7.54
C THR A 196 -11.09 -9.29 6.53
N PHE A 197 -10.05 -9.99 6.09
CA PHE A 197 -10.15 -11.07 5.10
C PHE A 197 -9.43 -12.34 5.59
N GLU A 198 -9.77 -13.47 4.99
CA GLU A 198 -8.98 -14.70 5.07
C GLU A 198 -8.39 -15.05 3.71
N ARG A 199 -7.40 -15.94 3.70
CA ARG A 199 -6.76 -16.40 2.46
C ARG A 199 -7.36 -17.71 2.02
N MET A 200 -7.32 -17.95 0.71
CA MET A 200 -7.64 -19.25 0.14
C MET A 200 -6.46 -19.70 -0.74
N PRO A 201 -5.72 -20.75 -0.34
CA PRO A 201 -5.82 -21.50 0.93
C PRO A 201 -5.36 -20.66 2.15
N ILE A 202 -5.80 -21.06 3.35
CA ILE A 202 -5.70 -20.26 4.60
C ILE A 202 -4.25 -19.93 5.02
N ASP A 203 -3.32 -20.80 4.68
CA ASP A 203 -1.89 -20.70 5.00
C ASP A 203 -1.12 -19.79 4.04
N SER A 204 -1.70 -19.43 2.89
CA SER A 204 -1.08 -18.57 1.89
C SER A 204 -0.77 -17.20 2.47
N THR A 205 0.51 -16.83 2.54
CA THR A 205 0.94 -15.51 3.06
C THR A 205 0.36 -15.15 4.43
N TRP A 206 0.16 -16.13 5.32
CA TRP A 206 -0.57 -15.94 6.59
C TRP A 206 -0.06 -14.77 7.44
N HIS A 207 1.26 -14.50 7.44
CA HIS A 207 1.85 -13.35 8.13
C HIS A 207 1.30 -12.01 7.63
N TYR A 208 1.07 -11.89 6.32
CA TYR A 208 0.48 -10.71 5.70
C TYR A 208 -0.99 -10.57 6.13
N THR A 209 -1.76 -11.66 6.11
CA THR A 209 -3.15 -11.67 6.59
C THR A 209 -3.25 -11.23 8.04
N LYS A 210 -2.39 -11.79 8.91
CA LYS A 210 -2.32 -11.42 10.33
C LYS A 210 -1.98 -9.94 10.50
N TRP A 211 -0.96 -9.44 9.79
CA TRP A 211 -0.57 -8.04 9.82
C TRP A 211 -1.71 -7.13 9.37
N ALA A 212 -2.25 -7.33 8.17
CA ALA A 212 -3.29 -6.47 7.59
C ALA A 212 -4.57 -6.44 8.46
N ASN A 213 -5.01 -7.58 8.97
CA ASN A 213 -6.20 -7.65 9.84
C ASN A 213 -5.97 -7.01 11.23
N SER A 214 -4.72 -6.86 11.67
CA SER A 214 -4.37 -6.29 12.98
C SER A 214 -4.25 -4.76 12.99
N LEU A 215 -4.19 -4.09 11.82
CA LEU A 215 -3.91 -2.66 11.72
C LEU A 215 -5.03 -1.78 12.30
N THR A 216 -4.75 -0.99 13.33
CA THR A 216 -5.67 0.05 13.82
C THR A 216 -5.86 1.17 12.79
N ASP A 217 -6.91 1.99 12.91
CA ASP A 217 -7.15 3.15 12.03
C ASP A 217 -5.92 4.05 11.89
N GLU A 218 -5.21 4.27 13.00
CA GLU A 218 -3.95 5.02 13.02
C GLU A 218 -2.85 4.32 12.21
N ARG A 219 -2.65 3.01 12.42
CA ARG A 219 -1.64 2.23 11.68
C ARG A 219 -1.95 2.15 10.19
N LEU A 220 -3.23 2.12 9.78
CA LEU A 220 -3.61 2.18 8.37
C LEU A 220 -3.01 3.41 7.67
N LEU A 221 -2.99 4.56 8.37
CA LEU A 221 -2.39 5.79 7.86
C LEU A 221 -0.87 5.81 8.00
N LEU A 222 -0.32 5.43 9.15
CA LEU A 222 1.13 5.48 9.39
C LEU A 222 1.90 4.53 8.46
N GLU A 223 1.31 3.39 8.10
CA GLU A 223 1.96 2.36 7.28
C GLU A 223 1.69 2.50 5.78
N ARG A 224 1.01 3.58 5.34
CA ARG A 224 0.62 3.79 3.93
C ARG A 224 1.77 3.78 2.92
N PHE A 225 3.00 4.04 3.35
CA PHE A 225 4.19 4.01 2.48
C PHE A 225 4.97 2.69 2.56
N ARG A 226 4.50 1.74 3.37
CA ARG A 226 5.02 0.38 3.41
C ARG A 226 4.26 -0.53 2.47
N GLU A 227 2.94 -0.38 2.43
CA GLU A 227 2.03 -1.21 1.64
C GLU A 227 0.65 -0.56 1.52
N VAL A 228 -0.20 -1.06 0.62
CA VAL A 228 -1.64 -0.78 0.66
C VAL A 228 -2.23 -1.43 1.92
N THR A 229 -2.62 -0.60 2.90
CA THR A 229 -2.97 -1.07 4.25
C THR A 229 -4.37 -1.65 4.38
N ILE A 230 -5.24 -1.38 3.41
CA ILE A 230 -6.53 -2.05 3.23
C ILE A 230 -6.50 -2.75 1.88
N ILE A 231 -6.65 -4.07 1.81
CA ILE A 231 -6.62 -4.76 0.52
C ILE A 231 -7.81 -4.36 -0.35
N GLN A 232 -7.55 -4.11 -1.64
CA GLN A 232 -8.54 -3.56 -2.57
C GLN A 232 -9.83 -4.37 -2.71
N PRO A 233 -9.83 -5.72 -2.72
CA PRO A 233 -11.07 -6.50 -2.79
C PRO A 233 -12.03 -6.27 -1.62
N THR A 234 -11.61 -5.58 -0.55
CA THR A 234 -12.46 -5.28 0.62
C THR A 234 -13.02 -3.86 0.62
N TRP A 235 -12.62 -3.02 -0.34
CA TRP A 235 -12.96 -1.59 -0.34
C TRP A 235 -14.45 -1.35 -0.54
N MET A 236 -14.99 -0.44 0.27
CA MET A 236 -16.26 0.23 0.07
C MET A 236 -16.06 1.74 0.26
N MET A 237 -16.66 2.55 -0.61
CA MET A 237 -16.66 4.02 -0.51
C MET A 237 -17.95 4.58 -1.09
N SER A 238 -18.26 5.85 -0.83
CA SER A 238 -19.37 6.50 -1.54
C SER A 238 -19.05 6.63 -3.04
N LYS A 239 -20.08 6.53 -3.88
CA LYS A 239 -19.98 6.75 -5.33
C LYS A 239 -19.46 8.16 -5.62
N SER A 240 -19.91 9.16 -4.87
CA SER A 240 -19.43 10.54 -4.95
C SER A 240 -17.91 10.64 -4.68
N ARG A 241 -17.36 9.84 -3.75
CA ARG A 241 -15.92 9.79 -3.51
C ARG A 241 -15.17 9.17 -4.69
N PHE A 242 -15.69 8.08 -5.25
CA PHE A 242 -15.10 7.45 -6.43
C PHE A 242 -15.08 8.41 -7.64
N GLU A 243 -16.16 9.15 -7.85
CA GLU A 243 -16.27 10.18 -8.91
C GLU A 243 -15.38 11.39 -8.65
N TYR A 244 -15.28 11.86 -7.40
CA TYR A 244 -14.34 12.92 -7.02
C TYR A 244 -12.90 12.54 -7.35
N LEU A 245 -12.55 11.27 -7.14
CA LEU A 245 -11.27 10.69 -7.52
C LEU A 245 -11.19 10.32 -9.01
N LEU A 246 -12.16 10.70 -9.86
CA LEU A 246 -12.37 10.31 -11.26
C LEU A 246 -11.97 8.85 -11.58
N GLY A 247 -12.31 7.92 -10.68
CA GLY A 247 -11.98 6.50 -10.82
C GLY A 247 -10.47 6.18 -10.86
N TYR A 248 -10.15 5.01 -11.41
CA TYR A 248 -8.78 4.53 -11.61
C TYR A 248 -8.10 5.25 -12.78
N ILE A 249 -6.78 5.37 -12.72
CA ILE A 249 -5.99 5.92 -13.83
C ILE A 249 -6.02 4.90 -14.97
N GLU A 250 -6.53 5.31 -16.13
CA GLU A 250 -6.51 4.51 -17.34
C GLU A 250 -5.22 4.74 -18.13
N ALA A 251 -4.82 3.72 -18.88
CA ALA A 251 -3.63 3.76 -19.71
C ALA A 251 -3.87 4.56 -21.02
N ASP A 252 -4.05 5.88 -20.90
CA ASP A 252 -4.22 6.82 -22.01
C ASP A 252 -2.95 7.67 -22.21
N GLU A 253 -2.40 7.67 -23.43
CA GLU A 253 -1.22 8.47 -23.80
C GLU A 253 -1.42 9.98 -23.56
N ARG A 254 -2.67 10.47 -23.61
CA ARG A 254 -3.00 11.86 -23.31
C ARG A 254 -2.74 12.21 -21.85
N LEU A 255 -2.96 11.27 -20.92
CA LEU A 255 -2.72 11.47 -19.49
C LEU A 255 -1.22 11.61 -19.18
N ILE A 256 -0.36 10.89 -19.89
CA ILE A 256 1.10 11.02 -19.76
C ILE A 256 1.56 12.45 -20.10
N ASN A 257 0.84 13.11 -21.01
CA ASN A 257 1.17 14.45 -21.51
C ASN A 257 0.45 15.59 -20.77
N ALA A 258 -0.64 15.30 -20.04
CA ALA A 258 -1.45 16.29 -19.34
C ALA A 258 -0.82 16.69 -18.00
N LYS A 259 -0.10 17.82 -17.98
CA LYS A 259 0.64 18.30 -16.79
C LYS A 259 -0.21 18.96 -15.68
N LYS A 260 -1.53 18.84 -15.69
CA LYS A 260 -2.40 19.42 -14.66
C LYS A 260 -3.64 18.56 -14.45
N SER A 261 -3.72 17.90 -13.30
CA SER A 261 -4.96 17.30 -12.80
C SER A 261 -5.27 17.91 -11.44
N PRO A 262 -6.51 18.33 -11.17
CA PRO A 262 -6.91 18.82 -9.85
C PRO A 262 -6.89 17.69 -8.78
N VAL A 263 -6.82 16.43 -9.22
CA VAL A 263 -6.68 15.26 -8.35
C VAL A 263 -5.25 14.76 -8.46
N TYR A 264 -4.63 14.44 -7.31
CA TYR A 264 -3.34 13.80 -7.30
C TYR A 264 -3.42 12.44 -8.02
N ARG A 265 -2.89 12.37 -9.23
CA ARG A 265 -2.74 11.13 -10.00
C ARG A 265 -1.30 10.71 -9.88
N LEU A 266 -1.04 9.67 -9.09
CA LEU A 266 0.30 9.13 -8.86
C LEU A 266 0.90 8.57 -10.16
N ILE A 267 1.29 9.45 -11.09
CA ILE A 267 1.89 9.16 -12.39
C ILE A 267 3.38 9.53 -12.29
N HIS A 268 4.23 8.54 -12.38
CA HIS A 268 5.67 8.71 -12.32
C HIS A 268 6.21 9.17 -13.69
N PRO A 269 7.25 10.03 -13.77
CA PRO A 269 7.81 10.47 -15.06
C PRO A 269 8.34 9.35 -15.97
N ASN A 270 8.57 8.16 -15.41
CA ASN A 270 9.00 6.98 -16.17
C ASN A 270 7.82 6.05 -16.54
N ASP A 271 6.58 6.46 -16.25
CA ASP A 271 5.41 5.66 -16.62
C ASP A 271 5.26 5.59 -18.14
N THR A 272 4.85 4.42 -18.60
CA THR A 272 4.39 4.15 -19.95
C THR A 272 2.95 3.69 -19.88
N THR A 273 2.28 3.61 -21.03
CA THR A 273 0.94 3.01 -21.14
C THR A 273 0.88 1.64 -20.47
N GLN A 274 1.95 0.82 -20.56
CA GLN A 274 1.97 -0.49 -19.92
C GLN A 274 2.09 -0.42 -18.38
N THR A 275 2.92 0.46 -17.84
CA THR A 275 3.07 0.57 -16.37
C THR A 275 1.89 1.27 -15.71
N LEU A 276 1.11 2.06 -16.46
CA LEU A 276 -0.16 2.62 -15.99
C LEU A 276 -1.24 1.56 -15.79
N ARG A 277 -1.14 0.41 -16.49
CA ARG A 277 -2.04 -0.75 -16.29
C ARG A 277 -1.70 -1.57 -15.04
N LEU A 278 -0.62 -1.23 -14.33
CA LEU A 278 -0.13 -1.95 -13.16
C LEU A 278 -0.27 -1.07 -11.90
N ALA A 279 -0.40 -1.73 -10.74
CA ALA A 279 -0.47 -1.08 -9.43
C ALA A 279 -1.57 -0.01 -9.36
N GLU A 280 -2.70 -0.25 -10.02
CA GLU A 280 -3.84 0.66 -10.05
C GLU A 280 -4.43 0.90 -8.65
N ASP A 281 -4.33 -0.12 -7.79
CA ASP A 281 -4.71 -0.08 -6.38
C ASP A 281 -3.85 0.91 -5.58
N ILE A 282 -2.52 0.84 -5.67
CA ILE A 282 -1.60 1.77 -5.02
C ILE A 282 -1.84 3.20 -5.49
N ARG A 283 -2.06 3.38 -6.80
CA ARG A 283 -2.34 4.70 -7.39
C ARG A 283 -3.65 5.28 -6.84
N PHE A 284 -4.71 4.49 -6.81
CA PHE A 284 -6.01 4.91 -6.28
C PHE A 284 -5.92 5.16 -4.77
N PHE A 285 -5.28 4.27 -4.02
CA PHE A 285 -5.11 4.36 -2.57
C PHE A 285 -4.41 5.66 -2.16
N HIS A 286 -3.29 6.01 -2.80
CA HIS A 286 -2.61 7.26 -2.50
C HIS A 286 -3.33 8.50 -3.04
N ALA A 287 -4.06 8.39 -4.16
CA ALA A 287 -4.93 9.48 -4.62
C ALA A 287 -6.07 9.76 -3.63
N HIS A 288 -6.62 8.72 -3.00
CA HIS A 288 -7.60 8.88 -1.93
C HIS A 288 -7.01 9.61 -0.72
N LEU A 289 -5.76 9.31 -0.35
CA LEU A 289 -5.11 9.88 0.83
C LEU A 289 -4.41 11.22 0.61
N SER A 290 -4.25 11.66 -0.65
CA SER A 290 -3.57 12.92 -0.94
C SER A 290 -4.30 14.09 -0.32
N GLU A 291 -3.54 15.11 0.10
CA GLU A 291 -4.11 16.36 0.57
C GLU A 291 -5.02 16.97 -0.51
N SER A 292 -6.12 17.56 -0.09
CA SER A 292 -7.00 18.38 -0.91
C SER A 292 -6.84 19.84 -0.50
N GLU A 293 -7.05 20.78 -1.42
CA GLU A 293 -7.14 22.21 -1.08
C GLU A 293 -8.25 22.46 -0.04
N ASP A 294 -9.25 21.57 -0.02
CA ASP A 294 -10.33 21.54 0.95
C ASP A 294 -10.00 20.51 2.04
N ILE A 295 -9.66 20.98 3.25
CA ILE A 295 -9.30 20.14 4.39
C ILE A 295 -10.39 19.11 4.72
N ASP A 296 -11.66 19.47 4.48
CA ASP A 296 -12.82 18.63 4.74
C ASP A 296 -12.96 17.49 3.71
N ARG A 297 -12.13 17.46 2.66
CA ARG A 297 -12.10 16.42 1.63
C ARG A 297 -10.93 15.44 1.73
N LYS A 298 -10.11 15.56 2.77
CA LYS A 298 -9.00 14.64 3.01
C LYS A 298 -9.52 13.22 3.23
N GLY A 299 -8.97 12.25 2.49
CA GLY A 299 -9.40 10.86 2.61
C GLY A 299 -9.04 10.24 3.96
N THR A 300 -9.96 9.47 4.51
CA THR A 300 -9.79 8.69 5.74
C THR A 300 -9.87 7.19 5.48
N LEU A 301 -9.36 6.38 6.41
CA LEU A 301 -9.32 4.92 6.33
C LEU A 301 -9.97 4.31 7.57
N LYS A 302 -10.77 3.27 7.38
CA LYS A 302 -11.32 2.44 8.47
C LYS A 302 -11.30 0.97 8.09
N LEU A 303 -11.09 0.08 9.05
CA LEU A 303 -11.05 -1.37 8.86
C LEU A 303 -12.08 -2.05 9.76
N ILE A 304 -13.15 -2.56 9.14
CA ILE A 304 -14.18 -3.32 9.87
C ILE A 304 -13.64 -4.67 10.28
N ARG A 305 -13.96 -5.03 11.51
CA ARG A 305 -13.72 -6.33 12.11
C ARG A 305 -15.06 -6.97 12.48
N THR A 306 -15.11 -8.28 12.40
CA THR A 306 -16.28 -9.11 12.69
C THR A 306 -15.78 -10.42 13.29
N LYS A 307 -16.69 -11.22 13.89
CA LYS A 307 -16.33 -12.54 14.47
C LYS A 307 -15.63 -13.44 13.43
N THR A 308 -16.05 -13.36 12.18
CA THR A 308 -15.41 -14.00 11.02
C THR A 308 -15.05 -12.95 9.98
N PRO A 309 -13.97 -13.11 9.20
CA PRO A 309 -13.65 -12.21 8.10
C PRO A 309 -14.81 -12.03 7.10
N LEU A 310 -14.83 -10.91 6.37
CA LEU A 310 -15.90 -10.59 5.41
C LEU A 310 -15.53 -10.89 3.95
N MET A 311 -14.31 -11.39 3.72
CA MET A 311 -13.79 -11.67 2.39
C MET A 311 -12.85 -12.88 2.40
N LYS A 312 -12.95 -13.76 1.40
CA LYS A 312 -11.95 -14.76 1.06
C LYS A 312 -11.13 -14.26 -0.11
N TYR A 313 -9.85 -13.96 0.14
CA TYR A 313 -8.91 -13.52 -0.88
C TYR A 313 -8.12 -14.70 -1.44
N ARG A 314 -8.33 -15.01 -2.72
CA ARG A 314 -7.72 -16.17 -3.37
C ARG A 314 -6.28 -15.88 -3.72
N HIS A 315 -5.38 -16.74 -3.23
CA HIS A 315 -3.99 -16.67 -3.62
C HIS A 315 -3.76 -17.52 -4.87
N ARG A 316 -3.52 -16.88 -6.01
CA ARG A 316 -3.08 -17.56 -7.23
C ARG A 316 -1.57 -17.38 -7.43
N ALA A 317 -0.81 -18.40 -7.03
CA ALA A 317 0.64 -18.40 -7.19
C ALA A 317 1.03 -18.24 -8.67
N GLY A 318 1.83 -17.22 -8.98
CA GLY A 318 2.32 -16.95 -10.34
C GLY A 318 1.32 -16.30 -11.30
N GLN A 319 0.03 -16.17 -10.92
CA GLN A 319 -1.01 -15.53 -11.75
C GLN A 319 -1.44 -14.15 -11.23
N SER A 320 -1.06 -13.79 -10.00
CA SER A 320 -1.35 -12.46 -9.44
C SER A 320 -0.59 -11.34 -10.16
N GLN A 321 -1.26 -10.21 -10.40
CA GLN A 321 -0.62 -9.00 -10.97
C GLN A 321 0.55 -8.51 -10.08
N SER A 322 0.49 -8.74 -8.77
CA SER A 322 1.59 -8.44 -7.85
C SER A 322 2.88 -9.23 -8.16
N SER A 323 2.77 -10.41 -8.79
CA SER A 323 3.93 -11.21 -9.22
C SER A 323 4.61 -10.65 -10.47
N SER A 324 3.85 -10.00 -11.37
CA SER A 324 4.36 -9.40 -12.60
C SER A 324 4.72 -7.92 -12.46
N THR A 325 4.24 -7.26 -11.40
CA THR A 325 4.51 -5.84 -11.17
C THR A 325 5.97 -5.60 -10.76
N PRO A 326 6.74 -4.77 -11.50
CA PRO A 326 8.12 -4.52 -11.15
C PRO A 326 8.27 -3.88 -9.78
N ARG A 327 9.09 -4.47 -8.89
CA ARG A 327 9.40 -3.86 -7.57
C ARG A 327 9.89 -2.42 -7.66
N LYS A 328 10.62 -2.09 -8.74
CA LYS A 328 11.07 -0.73 -9.00
C LYS A 328 9.92 0.25 -9.27
N LEU A 329 8.86 -0.19 -9.95
CA LEU A 329 7.66 0.62 -10.17
C LEU A 329 6.96 0.90 -8.83
N LEU A 330 6.76 -0.14 -8.00
CA LEU A 330 6.16 0.02 -6.66
C LEU A 330 6.96 1.02 -5.80
N LEU A 331 8.29 0.88 -5.79
CA LEU A 331 9.18 1.82 -5.12
C LEU A 331 9.03 3.25 -5.65
N GLN A 332 9.02 3.43 -6.98
CA GLN A 332 8.86 4.75 -7.62
C GLN A 332 7.54 5.42 -7.25
N LEU A 333 6.44 4.66 -7.26
CA LEU A 333 5.13 5.14 -6.87
C LEU A 333 5.09 5.53 -5.39
N ARG A 334 5.60 4.67 -4.49
CA ARG A 334 5.65 4.98 -3.05
C ARG A 334 6.56 6.17 -2.74
N VAL A 335 7.74 6.28 -3.39
CA VAL A 335 8.65 7.42 -3.23
C VAL A 335 7.98 8.70 -3.71
N LYS A 336 7.31 8.67 -4.88
CA LYS A 336 6.58 9.83 -5.39
C LYS A 336 5.46 10.25 -4.43
N ALA A 337 4.65 9.31 -3.94
CA ALA A 337 3.61 9.57 -2.96
C ALA A 337 4.20 10.19 -1.68
N PHE A 338 5.29 9.62 -1.15
CA PHE A 338 5.98 10.14 0.02
C PHE A 338 6.50 11.56 -0.19
N VAL A 339 7.19 11.81 -1.29
CA VAL A 339 7.72 13.13 -1.63
C VAL A 339 6.60 14.15 -1.74
N ASP A 340 5.54 13.84 -2.48
CA ASP A 340 4.48 14.81 -2.75
C ASP A 340 3.62 15.07 -1.50
N MET A 341 3.29 14.02 -0.73
CA MET A 341 2.42 14.14 0.45
C MET A 341 3.15 14.61 1.71
N ILE A 342 4.43 14.25 1.89
CA ILE A 342 5.16 14.51 3.15
C ILE A 342 6.18 15.63 2.99
N ILE A 343 7.01 15.56 1.95
CA ILE A 343 8.14 16.49 1.79
C ILE A 343 7.69 17.80 1.15
N ARG A 344 6.85 17.72 0.10
CA ARG A 344 6.43 18.87 -0.72
C ARG A 344 5.10 19.48 -0.31
N SER A 345 4.27 18.77 0.46
CA SER A 345 2.97 19.29 0.90
C SER A 345 3.10 20.67 1.55
N ASN A 346 2.11 21.53 1.30
CA ASN A 346 2.16 22.97 1.55
C ASN A 346 2.37 23.32 3.04
N ARG A 347 3.02 24.47 3.25
CA ARG A 347 3.70 24.90 4.48
C ARG A 347 2.81 25.23 5.69
N GLU A 348 1.50 25.10 5.60
CA GLU A 348 0.57 25.60 6.63
C GLU A 348 0.53 24.74 7.91
N ASN A 349 0.89 23.45 7.83
CA ASN A 349 0.94 22.56 9.01
C ASN A 349 2.34 22.44 9.65
N GLY A 350 3.29 23.30 9.30
CA GLY A 350 4.65 23.29 9.87
C GLY A 350 5.56 22.13 9.42
N ILE A 351 5.00 20.99 8.97
CA ILE A 351 5.74 19.80 8.53
C ILE A 351 6.75 20.14 7.42
N SER A 352 6.33 20.87 6.38
CA SER A 352 7.20 21.27 5.25
C SER A 352 8.43 22.11 5.67
N ALA A 353 8.31 22.93 6.72
CA ALA A 353 9.42 23.72 7.21
C ALA A 353 10.53 22.84 7.84
N HIS A 354 10.15 21.74 8.50
CA HIS A 354 11.10 20.80 9.09
C HIS A 354 11.95 20.07 8.03
N TRP A 355 11.34 19.66 6.92
CA TRP A 355 12.03 18.95 5.82
C TRP A 355 12.99 19.85 5.02
N SER A 356 12.78 21.18 5.03
CA SER A 356 13.67 22.13 4.33
C SER A 356 15.11 22.12 4.86
N ARG A 357 15.30 21.77 6.14
CA ARG A 357 16.63 21.62 6.76
C ARG A 357 17.33 20.34 6.34
N GLY A 358 16.61 19.40 5.75
CA GLY A 358 17.07 18.09 5.35
C GLY A 358 16.49 16.98 6.22
N PHE A 359 16.81 15.75 5.88
CA PHE A 359 16.36 14.55 6.60
C PHE A 359 17.40 13.42 6.54
N VAL A 360 17.17 12.39 7.34
CA VAL A 360 18.04 11.22 7.47
C VAL A 360 17.33 9.98 6.92
N ILE A 361 18.09 9.11 6.25
CA ILE A 361 17.62 7.78 5.85
C ILE A 361 18.22 6.74 6.81
N TRP A 362 17.38 6.04 7.56
CA TRP A 362 17.82 4.89 8.35
C TRP A 362 17.84 3.64 7.48
N GLY A 363 19.03 3.05 7.34
CA GLY A 363 19.28 1.85 6.56
C GLY A 363 20.20 2.14 5.36
N ALA A 364 21.51 2.01 5.54
CA ALA A 364 22.51 2.09 4.46
C ALA A 364 22.59 0.80 3.61
N GLY A 365 21.50 0.02 3.62
CA GLY A 365 21.32 -1.25 2.89
C GLY A 365 20.84 -1.06 1.45
N ARG A 366 20.26 -2.12 0.88
CA ARG A 366 19.66 -2.08 -0.47
C ARG A 366 18.50 -1.08 -0.51
N ASP A 367 17.54 -1.25 0.39
CA ASP A 367 16.26 -0.56 0.32
C ASP A 367 16.41 0.95 0.55
N GLY A 368 17.17 1.39 1.57
CA GLY A 368 17.46 2.82 1.76
C GLY A 368 18.28 3.46 0.63
N LYS A 369 19.19 2.70 -0.02
CA LYS A 369 19.90 3.20 -1.21
C LYS A 369 18.99 3.29 -2.42
N ASP A 370 18.05 2.36 -2.58
CA ASP A 370 17.09 2.37 -3.68
C ASP A 370 16.06 3.50 -3.48
N PHE A 371 15.56 3.71 -2.26
CA PHE A 371 14.79 4.91 -1.88
C PHE A 371 15.53 6.19 -2.29
N PHE A 372 16.80 6.34 -1.88
CA PHE A 372 17.60 7.51 -2.25
C PHE A 372 17.72 7.69 -3.77
N LYS A 373 17.90 6.60 -4.55
CA LYS A 373 18.06 6.69 -6.01
C LYS A 373 16.79 7.18 -6.71
N GLU A 374 15.61 6.80 -6.21
CA GLU A 374 14.34 7.20 -6.80
C GLU A 374 13.88 8.61 -6.36
N LEU A 375 14.52 9.22 -5.35
CA LEU A 375 14.26 10.62 -5.00
C LEU A 375 14.56 11.59 -6.17
N PRO A 376 13.73 12.63 -6.37
CA PRO A 376 14.07 13.77 -7.22
C PRO A 376 15.37 14.47 -6.79
N ASN A 377 16.10 15.10 -7.72
CA ASN A 377 17.42 15.70 -7.43
C ASN A 377 17.37 16.82 -6.37
N ASP A 378 16.32 17.64 -6.40
CA ASP A 378 16.04 18.66 -5.38
C ASP A 378 15.91 18.02 -4.00
N ILE A 379 15.21 16.89 -3.91
CA ILE A 379 15.02 16.17 -2.64
C ILE A 379 16.27 15.38 -2.22
N LYS A 380 17.04 14.82 -3.17
CA LYS A 380 18.34 14.19 -2.87
C LYS A 380 19.29 15.15 -2.16
N SER A 381 19.24 16.44 -2.52
CA SER A 381 20.06 17.48 -1.88
C SER A 381 19.72 17.73 -0.40
N LEU A 382 18.53 17.31 0.03
CA LEU A 382 18.05 17.41 1.41
C LEU A 382 18.51 16.23 2.28
N VAL A 383 19.02 15.14 1.70
CA VAL A 383 19.48 13.98 2.47
C VAL A 383 20.81 14.30 3.15
N ARG A 384 20.80 14.37 4.49
CA ARG A 384 21.98 14.74 5.29
C ARG A 384 22.87 13.56 5.62
N SER A 385 22.27 12.40 5.88
CA SER A 385 23.03 11.21 6.26
C SER A 385 22.22 9.94 6.04
N PHE A 386 22.95 8.83 5.88
CA PHE A 386 22.43 7.51 6.22
C PHE A 386 22.79 7.17 7.65
N VAL A 387 21.88 6.55 8.39
CA VAL A 387 22.21 5.90 9.66
C VAL A 387 22.08 4.39 9.56
N ASP A 388 22.87 3.67 10.35
CA ASP A 388 22.79 2.21 10.46
C ASP A 388 23.28 1.74 11.83
N VAL A 389 23.12 0.44 12.08
CA VAL A 389 23.68 -0.29 13.23
C VAL A 389 24.87 -1.17 12.80
N ASP A 390 24.99 -1.46 11.49
CA ASP A 390 26.03 -2.32 10.95
C ASP A 390 27.39 -1.58 10.83
N GLU A 391 28.35 -1.95 11.68
CA GLU A 391 29.70 -1.36 11.70
C GLU A 391 30.42 -1.45 10.36
N LYS A 392 30.19 -2.50 9.55
CA LYS A 392 30.81 -2.59 8.23
C LYS A 392 30.28 -1.51 7.30
N LYS A 393 29.01 -1.13 7.43
CA LYS A 393 28.44 -0.02 6.65
C LYS A 393 28.93 1.32 7.16
N ILE A 394 28.99 1.50 8.48
CA ILE A 394 29.46 2.74 9.12
C ILE A 394 30.94 2.97 8.78
N SER A 395 31.79 1.93 8.87
CA SER A 395 33.23 2.02 8.55
C SER A 395 33.54 2.36 7.09
N ASN A 396 32.62 2.11 6.15
CA ASN A 396 32.75 2.62 4.78
C ASN A 396 32.71 4.16 4.73
N GLY A 397 32.07 4.79 5.72
CA GLY A 397 32.03 6.22 5.98
C GLY A 397 31.11 7.02 5.07
N TYR A 398 31.00 6.68 3.78
CA TYR A 398 30.13 7.37 2.83
C TYR A 398 29.42 6.40 1.89
N TYR A 399 28.16 6.73 1.58
CA TYR A 399 27.51 6.27 0.37
C TYR A 399 27.85 7.22 -0.79
N VAL A 400 28.30 6.66 -1.91
CA VAL A 400 28.63 7.41 -3.13
C VAL A 400 27.68 7.01 -4.24
N ALA A 401 26.96 7.98 -4.79
CA ALA A 401 26.02 7.76 -5.90
C ALA A 401 26.31 8.76 -7.04
N PRO A 402 26.22 8.35 -8.31
CA PRO A 402 26.41 9.27 -9.42
C PRO A 402 25.32 10.35 -9.43
N LYS A 403 25.68 11.61 -9.72
CA LYS A 403 24.67 12.61 -10.10
C LYS A 403 24.24 12.33 -11.54
N ASN A 404 22.93 12.19 -11.79
CA ASN A 404 22.41 11.84 -13.12
C ASN A 404 22.81 12.90 -14.17
N LYS A 405 23.31 12.46 -15.34
CA LYS A 405 23.83 13.31 -16.45
C LYS A 405 22.75 14.06 -17.25
N MET A 406 21.46 13.87 -16.95
CA MET A 406 20.38 14.25 -17.86
C MET A 406 20.25 15.78 -18.03
N GLU A 407 20.56 16.56 -17.00
CA GLU A 407 20.59 18.03 -17.06
C GLU A 407 21.84 18.57 -17.78
N THR A 408 22.96 17.84 -17.75
CA THR A 408 24.19 18.25 -18.46
C THR A 408 23.98 18.25 -19.98
N ARG A 409 23.06 17.43 -20.50
CA ARG A 409 22.72 17.39 -21.93
C ARG A 409 21.87 18.59 -22.38
N ILE A 410 20.94 19.07 -21.56
CA ILE A 410 20.10 20.24 -21.89
C ILE A 410 20.95 21.52 -21.83
N ALA A 411 21.80 21.66 -20.81
CA ALA A 411 22.75 22.76 -20.71
C ALA A 411 23.73 22.79 -21.91
N ASN A 412 24.27 21.63 -22.31
CA ASN A 412 25.18 21.55 -23.46
C ASN A 412 24.48 21.79 -24.81
N LYS A 413 23.17 21.56 -24.92
CA LYS A 413 22.39 21.81 -26.14
C LYS A 413 22.01 23.30 -26.30
N LEU A 414 21.97 24.05 -25.20
CA LEU A 414 21.78 25.51 -25.20
C LEU A 414 23.10 26.27 -25.46
N THR A 415 24.26 25.67 -25.14
CA THR A 415 25.58 26.28 -25.36
C THR A 415 26.22 25.92 -26.70
N SER A 416 25.54 25.20 -27.61
CA SER A 416 26.12 24.82 -28.91
C SER A 416 26.01 25.91 -29.99
N CYS A 417 25.56 27.12 -29.65
CA CYS A 417 25.69 28.29 -30.52
C CYS A 417 26.99 29.05 -30.18
N GLY A 418 28.09 28.61 -30.79
CA GLY A 418 29.30 29.42 -30.92
C GLY A 418 30.45 29.07 -29.97
N ILE A 419 31.61 28.88 -30.58
CA ILE A 419 32.97 28.74 -30.01
C ILE A 419 33.39 27.31 -29.65
N SER A 420 34.21 26.76 -30.56
CA SER A 420 34.99 25.53 -30.42
C SER A 420 36.09 25.70 -29.36
N HIS A 421 35.83 25.23 -28.15
CA HIS A 421 36.87 24.82 -27.20
C HIS A 421 36.59 23.38 -26.80
N LYS A 422 37.55 22.46 -27.03
CA LYS A 422 37.46 21.07 -26.57
C LYS A 422 37.26 21.08 -25.04
N PRO A 423 36.10 20.66 -24.50
CA PRO A 423 35.88 20.73 -23.08
C PRO A 423 36.77 19.70 -22.37
N ARG A 424 37.61 20.16 -21.43
CA ARG A 424 38.26 19.27 -20.45
C ARG A 424 37.16 18.37 -19.86
N ARG A 425 37.33 17.04 -19.95
CA ARG A 425 36.40 16.06 -19.34
C ARG A 425 36.29 16.34 -17.84
N LYS A 426 35.25 17.07 -17.41
CA LYS A 426 34.93 17.27 -15.99
C LYS A 426 34.72 15.88 -15.37
N LYS A 427 35.39 15.60 -14.24
CA LYS A 427 35.18 14.35 -13.50
C LYS A 427 33.68 14.23 -13.16
N PRO A 428 33.08 13.04 -13.28
CA PRO A 428 31.67 12.86 -12.93
C PRO A 428 31.44 13.29 -11.48
N GLU A 429 30.47 14.18 -11.28
CA GLU A 429 30.06 14.57 -9.93
C GLU A 429 29.28 13.43 -9.27
N HIS A 430 29.52 13.25 -7.98
CA HIS A 430 28.85 12.24 -7.18
C HIS A 430 28.22 12.89 -5.95
N TRP A 431 27.07 12.36 -5.54
CA TRP A 431 26.59 12.51 -4.17
C TRP A 431 27.52 11.74 -3.25
N ARG A 432 27.96 12.37 -2.16
CA ARG A 432 28.73 11.74 -1.09
C ARG A 432 27.99 11.99 0.21
N ILE A 433 27.36 10.95 0.75
CA ILE A 433 26.44 11.05 1.88
C ILE A 433 27.05 10.27 3.05
N PRO A 434 27.26 10.90 4.21
CA PRO A 434 27.89 10.22 5.35
C PRO A 434 27.01 9.08 5.86
N ILE A 435 27.64 7.98 6.25
CA ILE A 435 27.00 6.86 6.97
C ILE A 435 27.48 6.93 8.42
N VAL A 436 26.56 7.13 9.36
CA VAL A 436 26.86 7.26 10.79
C VAL A 436 26.01 6.30 11.63
N HIS A 437 26.33 6.18 12.92
CA HIS A 437 25.56 5.35 13.84
C HIS A 437 24.22 6.02 14.22
N PHE A 438 23.16 5.24 14.42
CA PHE A 438 21.82 5.76 14.70
C PHE A 438 21.72 6.54 16.03
N SER A 439 22.61 6.27 16.99
CA SER A 439 22.61 6.94 18.29
C SER A 439 22.64 8.46 18.19
N LEU A 440 23.21 9.01 17.10
CA LEU A 440 23.29 10.44 16.81
C LEU A 440 21.91 11.08 16.53
N LEU A 441 20.88 10.28 16.27
CA LEU A 441 19.51 10.74 16.07
C LEU A 441 18.74 10.96 17.37
N ALA A 442 19.21 10.45 18.50
CA ALA A 442 18.49 10.59 19.75
C ALA A 442 18.34 12.07 20.12
N ARG A 443 17.10 12.53 20.33
CA ARG A 443 16.77 13.93 20.61
C ARG A 443 17.26 14.39 21.96
N ASP A 444 16.98 13.57 22.98
CA ASP A 444 17.45 13.79 24.34
C ASP A 444 18.98 13.65 24.41
N LYS A 445 19.64 14.67 24.97
CA LYS A 445 21.10 14.77 24.98
C LYS A 445 21.73 13.68 25.85
N ASP A 446 21.14 13.38 27.01
CA ASP A 446 21.69 12.40 27.95
C ASP A 446 21.51 10.98 27.40
N LYS A 447 20.35 10.69 26.83
CA LYS A 447 20.08 9.43 26.13
C LYS A 447 20.99 9.25 24.94
N ARG A 448 21.23 10.31 24.16
CA ARG A 448 22.18 10.31 23.04
C ARG A 448 23.59 9.98 23.51
N SER A 449 24.09 10.64 24.56
CA SER A 449 25.39 10.32 25.14
C SER A 449 25.47 8.86 25.59
N LYS A 450 24.47 8.36 26.32
CA LYS A 450 24.42 6.94 26.76
C LYS A 450 24.44 5.95 25.59
N LEU A 451 23.70 6.23 24.51
CA LEU A 451 23.69 5.39 23.32
C LEU A 451 25.02 5.43 22.55
N ILE A 452 25.69 6.59 22.51
CA ILE A 452 27.03 6.73 21.93
C ILE A 452 28.05 5.98 22.79
N ASP A 453 28.06 6.19 24.10
CA ASP A 453 28.97 5.52 25.03
C ASP A 453 28.80 4.01 24.93
N SER A 454 27.56 3.53 24.98
CA SER A 454 27.24 2.11 24.75
C SER A 454 27.74 1.60 23.41
N TRP A 455 27.77 2.41 22.35
CA TRP A 455 28.30 1.97 21.06
C TRP A 455 29.84 1.94 21.06
N VAL A 456 30.48 2.91 21.69
CA VAL A 456 31.95 3.07 21.75
C VAL A 456 32.61 2.09 22.73
N THR A 457 31.96 1.75 23.83
CA THR A 457 32.55 0.92 24.89
C THR A 457 32.25 -0.57 24.74
N ARG A 458 31.45 -0.99 23.74
CA ARG A 458 31.04 -2.39 23.61
C ARG A 458 32.21 -3.28 23.16
N GLU A 459 32.45 -4.34 23.92
CA GLU A 459 33.26 -5.49 23.51
C GLU A 459 32.32 -6.61 23.02
N ASN A 460 32.42 -7.01 21.75
CA ASN A 460 31.92 -8.28 21.20
C ASN A 460 30.50 -8.74 21.62
N GLU A 461 29.46 -7.93 21.45
CA GLU A 461 28.08 -8.45 21.52
C GLU A 461 27.66 -9.11 20.20
N HIS A 462 26.86 -10.19 20.29
CA HIS A 462 26.34 -10.93 19.16
C HIS A 462 25.42 -10.07 18.26
N ASP A 463 25.50 -10.25 16.93
CA ASP A 463 24.77 -9.50 15.88
C ASP A 463 23.23 -9.40 16.13
N GLU A 464 22.63 -10.37 16.84
CA GLU A 464 21.19 -10.39 17.18
C GLU A 464 20.76 -9.26 18.14
N PHE A 465 21.64 -8.79 19.01
CA PHE A 465 21.36 -7.70 19.95
C PHE A 465 21.50 -6.31 19.33
N LEU A 466 22.03 -6.21 18.11
CA LEU A 466 22.28 -4.95 17.42
C LEU A 466 21.13 -4.53 16.49
N GLY A 467 20.12 -5.37 16.30
CA GLY A 467 19.03 -5.12 15.35
C GLY A 467 19.50 -5.23 13.91
N ARG A 468 20.55 -6.02 13.67
CA ARG A 468 21.04 -6.33 12.33
C ARG A 468 20.22 -7.46 11.73
N ILE A 469 19.71 -7.27 10.52
CA ILE A 469 19.10 -8.37 9.77
C ILE A 469 20.21 -9.31 9.27
N THR A 470 20.30 -10.51 9.86
CA THR A 470 21.17 -11.59 9.35
C THR A 470 20.55 -12.22 8.10
N LYS A 471 21.40 -12.74 7.21
CA LYS A 471 20.96 -13.34 5.92
C LYS A 471 20.66 -14.84 6.02
N ASP A 472 20.61 -15.39 7.23
CA ASP A 472 20.48 -16.83 7.39
C ASP A 472 19.14 -17.29 6.81
N ARG A 473 19.21 -18.26 5.90
CA ARG A 473 18.04 -19.01 5.44
C ARG A 473 17.43 -19.65 6.68
N PRO A 474 16.09 -19.69 6.83
CA PRO A 474 15.50 -20.51 7.89
C PRO A 474 16.03 -21.93 7.69
N SER A 475 16.83 -22.38 8.65
CA SER A 475 17.26 -23.77 8.71
C SER A 475 16.00 -24.60 8.83
N SER A 476 15.85 -25.58 7.95
CA SER A 476 14.73 -26.52 7.89
C SER A 476 14.67 -27.49 9.09
N ASN A 477 14.83 -27.01 10.32
CA ASN A 477 14.90 -27.82 11.54
C ASN A 477 13.89 -27.37 12.59
N SER A 478 12.63 -27.20 12.19
CA SER A 478 11.52 -27.15 13.13
C SER A 478 10.42 -28.15 12.79
N VAL A 479 10.77 -29.34 12.31
CA VAL A 479 9.98 -30.58 12.44
C VAL A 479 10.95 -31.75 12.25
N LYS A 480 11.40 -32.40 13.34
CA LYS A 480 11.64 -33.85 13.36
C LYS A 480 11.49 -34.35 14.78
N GLU A 481 10.35 -35.00 14.98
CA GLU A 481 10.12 -35.94 16.05
C GLU A 481 11.19 -37.04 16.09
N VAL A 482 11.30 -37.59 17.30
CA VAL A 482 11.97 -38.81 17.72
C VAL A 482 11.93 -39.92 16.67
N ASN A 483 13.09 -40.49 16.32
CA ASN A 483 13.28 -41.94 16.26
C ASN A 483 14.74 -42.35 16.00
N ASP A 484 15.05 -43.50 16.59
CA ASP A 484 16.34 -44.14 16.82
C ASP A 484 17.19 -44.51 15.60
N ASN A 485 18.49 -44.65 15.90
CA ASN A 485 19.48 -45.62 15.39
C ASN A 485 19.48 -45.98 13.90
N ILE A 486 20.63 -45.74 13.25
CA ILE A 486 21.45 -46.76 12.55
C ILE A 486 22.80 -46.13 12.20
N GLU A 487 23.87 -46.81 12.62
CA GLU A 487 25.25 -46.55 12.23
C GLU A 487 25.46 -46.80 10.73
N GLY A 488 26.26 -45.96 10.07
CA GLY A 488 26.58 -46.12 8.67
C GLY A 488 27.67 -45.16 8.19
N VAL A 489 28.88 -45.66 8.16
CA VAL A 489 30.12 -45.05 7.63
C VAL A 489 29.93 -44.53 6.20
N ASN A 490 30.34 -43.29 5.90
CA ASN A 490 31.06 -43.03 4.65
C ASN A 490 31.86 -41.72 4.57
N HIS A 491 32.91 -41.80 3.76
CA HIS A 491 34.06 -40.92 3.67
C HIS A 491 33.85 -39.57 2.97
N GLY A 492 34.50 -38.54 3.53
CA GLY A 492 35.44 -37.66 2.83
C GLY A 492 34.97 -36.86 1.59
N ARG A 493 34.73 -35.56 1.79
CA ARG A 493 35.29 -34.54 0.88
C ARG A 493 35.47 -33.20 1.60
N ALA A 494 36.72 -32.88 1.91
CA ALA A 494 37.13 -31.63 2.54
C ALA A 494 36.91 -30.43 1.59
N ALA A 495 35.95 -29.57 1.91
CA ALA A 495 35.88 -28.23 1.33
C ALA A 495 36.93 -27.34 2.00
N LYS A 496 37.84 -26.79 1.20
CA LYS A 496 38.93 -25.90 1.62
C LYS A 496 38.42 -24.75 2.50
N ARG A 497 38.70 -24.82 3.80
CA ARG A 497 38.66 -23.68 4.72
C ARG A 497 39.65 -22.63 4.23
N GLN A 498 39.14 -21.47 3.80
CA GLN A 498 39.97 -20.28 3.67
C GLN A 498 40.41 -19.87 5.08
N LYS A 499 41.68 -20.13 5.42
CA LYS A 499 42.32 -19.62 6.64
C LYS A 499 42.27 -18.09 6.61
N VAL A 500 41.33 -17.50 7.33
CA VAL A 500 41.43 -16.10 7.75
C VAL A 500 42.46 -16.08 8.87
N GLY A 501 43.69 -15.65 8.53
CA GLY A 501 44.74 -15.44 9.53
C GLY A 501 44.25 -14.43 10.57
N ALA A 502 44.29 -14.83 11.85
CA ALA A 502 44.10 -13.93 12.97
C ALA A 502 45.18 -12.83 12.90
N ARG A 503 44.75 -11.58 12.70
CA ARG A 503 45.62 -10.43 12.94
C ARG A 503 45.50 -10.07 14.43
N PRO A 504 46.58 -10.08 15.21
CA PRO A 504 46.54 -9.67 16.61
C PRO A 504 46.47 -8.13 16.71
N GLY A 505 45.66 -7.64 17.65
CA GLY A 505 45.67 -6.25 18.10
C GLY A 505 44.89 -5.26 17.25
N ARG A 506 43.55 -5.20 17.41
CA ARG A 506 42.79 -3.97 17.17
C ARG A 506 42.35 -3.44 18.54
N ALA A 507 42.89 -2.29 18.92
CA ALA A 507 42.50 -1.55 20.11
C ALA A 507 40.98 -1.25 20.12
N PRO A 508 40.35 -1.07 21.29
CA PRO A 508 38.92 -0.82 21.42
C PRO A 508 38.50 0.41 20.59
N HIS A 509 37.30 0.31 20.03
CA HIS A 509 36.55 1.24 19.18
C HIS A 509 36.89 2.73 19.34
N SER A 510 38.00 3.20 18.79
CA SER A 510 38.25 4.64 18.67
C SER A 510 37.46 5.17 17.47
N ILE A 511 36.48 6.06 17.72
CA ILE A 511 35.90 6.93 16.69
C ILE A 511 37.05 7.52 15.87
N SER A 512 37.14 7.16 14.58
CA SER A 512 38.26 7.61 13.74
C SER A 512 38.25 9.13 13.62
N ASN A 513 39.37 9.79 13.30
CA ASN A 513 39.35 11.24 13.05
C ASN A 513 38.37 11.65 11.94
N LYS A 514 38.09 10.73 11.00
CA LYS A 514 37.06 10.87 9.97
C LYS A 514 35.65 10.82 10.56
N ASP A 515 35.42 9.95 11.55
CA ASP A 515 34.18 9.90 12.31
C ASP A 515 34.03 11.10 13.25
N LYS A 516 35.12 11.64 13.84
CA LYS A 516 35.11 12.91 14.60
C LYS A 516 34.76 14.10 13.71
N GLN A 517 35.28 14.16 12.49
CA GLN A 517 34.88 15.16 11.50
C GLN A 517 33.43 14.98 11.04
N ASN A 518 32.96 13.75 10.90
CA ASN A 518 31.54 13.47 10.64
C ASN A 518 30.66 13.85 11.86
N LEU A 519 31.12 13.63 13.10
CA LEU A 519 30.42 13.92 14.35
C LEU A 519 30.23 15.43 14.59
N ILE A 520 31.23 16.25 14.26
CA ILE A 520 31.15 17.73 14.35
C ILE A 520 30.11 18.29 13.35
N MET A 521 29.87 17.62 12.22
CA MET A 521 28.81 17.99 11.28
C MET A 521 27.39 17.61 11.74
N VAL A 522 27.27 16.79 12.81
CA VAL A 522 26.09 15.96 13.10
C VAL A 522 25.34 16.36 14.37
N GLU A 523 25.78 17.36 15.14
CA GLU A 523 24.99 17.87 16.29
C GLU A 523 23.56 18.30 15.89
N SER A 524 23.34 18.62 14.62
CA SER A 524 22.02 18.97 14.08
C SER A 524 21.14 17.79 13.62
N LEU A 525 21.65 16.54 13.53
CA LEU A 525 20.87 15.40 13.03
C LEU A 525 19.71 15.01 13.95
N SER A 526 19.87 15.18 15.26
CA SER A 526 18.84 14.86 16.26
C SER A 526 17.52 15.62 16.04
N CYS A 527 17.58 16.77 15.36
CA CYS A 527 16.41 17.60 15.05
C CYS A 527 15.82 17.34 13.65
N LEU A 528 16.38 16.42 12.86
CA LEU A 528 15.93 16.16 11.50
C LEU A 528 14.89 15.04 11.46
N PRO A 529 13.97 15.08 10.47
CA PRO A 529 13.10 13.95 10.18
C PRO A 529 13.89 12.70 9.77
N VAL A 530 13.32 11.53 10.07
CA VAL A 530 13.93 10.21 9.84
C VAL A 530 13.01 9.35 8.99
N VAL A 531 13.55 8.82 7.89
CA VAL A 531 12.87 7.84 7.04
C VAL A 531 13.51 6.47 7.25
N VAL A 532 12.78 5.54 7.84
CA VAL A 532 13.24 4.18 8.15
C VAL A 532 12.99 3.26 6.96
N CYS A 533 14.05 2.97 6.22
CA CYS A 533 14.06 2.04 5.08
C CYS A 533 14.63 0.67 5.49
N VAL A 534 14.15 0.14 6.61
CA VAL A 534 14.51 -1.18 7.14
C VAL A 534 13.22 -1.92 7.46
N SER A 535 13.12 -3.17 7.02
CA SER A 535 11.93 -3.98 7.26
C SER A 535 11.69 -4.21 8.76
N LEU A 536 10.49 -3.88 9.22
CA LEU A 536 10.04 -4.14 10.59
C LEU A 536 9.88 -5.63 10.87
N TYR A 537 9.93 -5.99 12.15
CA TYR A 537 9.72 -7.32 12.72
C TYR A 537 10.75 -8.38 12.30
N ARG A 538 11.83 -7.98 11.63
CA ARG A 538 12.93 -8.89 11.20
C ARG A 538 14.07 -9.00 12.20
N THR A 539 13.96 -8.30 13.32
CA THR A 539 15.03 -8.17 14.32
C THR A 539 14.53 -8.46 15.73
N ASN A 540 13.44 -9.22 15.88
CA ASN A 540 12.82 -9.55 17.17
C ASN A 540 12.56 -8.32 18.06
N GLY A 541 12.15 -7.19 17.46
CA GLY A 541 11.83 -5.96 18.18
C GLY A 541 13.02 -5.02 18.41
N VAL A 542 14.25 -5.38 18.05
CA VAL A 542 15.43 -4.56 18.33
C VAL A 542 15.47 -3.29 17.48
N LEU A 543 15.12 -3.36 16.20
CA LEU A 543 14.98 -2.17 15.34
C LEU A 543 13.93 -1.22 15.93
N GLU A 544 12.78 -1.74 16.32
CA GLU A 544 11.67 -0.99 16.91
C GLU A 544 12.11 -0.32 18.22
N ALA A 545 12.83 -1.03 19.08
CA ALA A 545 13.41 -0.48 20.30
C ALA A 545 14.42 0.64 20.00
N ASN A 546 15.30 0.45 19.01
CA ASN A 546 16.27 1.47 18.58
C ASN A 546 15.58 2.70 18.02
N VAL A 547 14.55 2.53 17.18
CA VAL A 547 13.76 3.63 16.63
C VAL A 547 13.05 4.39 17.76
N ASN A 548 12.37 3.69 18.67
CA ASN A 548 11.75 4.29 19.86
C ASN A 548 12.78 5.02 20.74
N SER A 549 14.02 4.54 20.77
CA SER A 549 15.07 5.16 21.58
C SER A 549 15.41 6.58 21.13
N ILE A 550 15.19 6.95 19.86
CA ILE A 550 15.61 8.26 19.36
C ILE A 550 14.65 9.39 19.78
N GLY A 551 13.43 9.05 20.20
CA GLY A 551 12.41 10.00 20.63
C GLY A 551 11.73 10.80 19.51
N ALA A 552 11.81 10.32 18.26
CA ALA A 552 11.06 10.88 17.14
C ALA A 552 9.60 10.38 17.16
N GLU A 553 8.69 11.17 16.59
CA GLU A 553 7.24 10.98 16.57
C GLU A 553 6.80 10.50 15.17
N GLU A 554 6.27 9.28 15.11
CA GLU A 554 5.81 8.69 13.84
C GLU A 554 4.67 9.50 13.22
N GLY A 555 4.69 9.67 11.90
CA GLY A 555 3.70 10.48 11.19
C GLY A 555 3.95 11.98 11.23
N LYS A 556 4.98 12.43 11.96
CA LYS A 556 5.41 13.84 12.00
C LYS A 556 6.84 13.99 11.52
N ASP A 557 7.78 13.37 12.23
CA ASP A 557 9.21 13.46 11.95
C ASP A 557 9.91 12.09 11.94
N LEU A 558 9.13 11.01 12.03
CA LEU A 558 9.56 9.65 11.78
C LEU A 558 8.59 8.96 10.82
N TRP A 559 9.12 8.28 9.81
CA TRP A 559 8.32 7.57 8.81
C TRP A 559 8.93 6.23 8.46
N HIS A 560 8.14 5.16 8.48
CA HIS A 560 8.55 3.86 7.95
C HIS A 560 8.24 3.77 6.46
N PHE A 561 9.21 3.29 5.68
CA PHE A 561 9.12 3.18 4.23
C PHE A 561 9.64 1.82 3.77
N SER A 562 8.92 1.14 2.86
CA SER A 562 9.34 -0.16 2.32
C SER A 562 9.08 -0.36 0.83
#